data_AF-S4RHE0-F1
#
_entry.id   AF-S4RHE0-F1
#
_cell.length_a   1.000
_cell.length_b   1.000
_cell.length_c   1.000
_cell.angle_alpha   90.00
_cell.angle_beta   90.00
_cell.angle_gamma   90.00
#
_symmetry.space_group_name_H-M   'P 1'
#
loop_
_entity.id
_entity.type
_entity.pdbx_description
1 polymer ?
#
loop_
_entity_poly.entity_id
_entity_poly.type
_entity_poly.pdbx_seq_one_letter_code
_entity_poly.pdbx_strand_id
1 'polypeptide(L)'
;LQVVLKSIMKAMIPLLQIGMLLFFAILMFAIIGLEFYVGKFHTTCMLNNTGLVYKYDSDPCGLEAPARLCPKDLECKGYWEGPNYGITQFDNILFAGLTVFQCITMEGWVDVLYNTNDDDALGNTWNWLYFIPLIIIGSFFTLNICHGLKTWEFAKERERVENRRAFLKLRRQQQLDRELNGYLEWICKAEEVMLEEEDKHAED
;
A
#
# COMPACT_ATOMS: atom_id res chain seq x y z
N LEU A 1 -13.01 -20.58 9.97
CA LEU A 1 -12.09 -20.18 8.88
C LEU A 1 -12.80 -19.49 7.71
N GLN A 2 -13.86 -20.09 7.13
CA GLN A 2 -14.60 -19.51 5.98
C GLN A 2 -15.19 -18.10 6.23
N VAL A 3 -15.67 -17.84 7.45
CA VAL A 3 -16.20 -16.52 7.85
C VAL A 3 -15.11 -15.44 7.84
N VAL A 4 -13.90 -15.79 8.30
CA VAL A 4 -12.75 -14.88 8.34
C VAL A 4 -12.30 -14.54 6.91
N LEU A 5 -12.20 -15.55 6.03
CA LEU A 5 -11.84 -15.35 4.61
C LEU A 5 -12.85 -14.46 3.87
N LYS A 6 -14.16 -14.66 4.07
CA LYS A 6 -15.20 -13.80 3.48
C LYS A 6 -15.09 -12.34 3.96
N SER A 7 -14.75 -12.12 5.24
CA SER A 7 -14.53 -10.77 5.77
C SER A 7 -13.28 -10.09 5.19
N ILE A 8 -12.20 -10.85 4.93
CA ILE A 8 -10.98 -10.31 4.30
C ILE A 8 -11.26 -9.95 2.84
N MET A 9 -11.90 -10.84 2.07
CA MET A 9 -12.22 -10.57 0.66
C MET A 9 -13.08 -9.33 0.48
N LYS A 10 -14.09 -9.11 1.34
CA LYS A 10 -14.95 -7.93 1.25
C LYS A 10 -14.21 -6.62 1.55
N ALA A 11 -13.15 -6.68 2.35
CA ALA A 11 -12.30 -5.53 2.67
C ALA A 11 -11.26 -5.23 1.59
N MET A 12 -10.78 -6.24 0.86
CA MET A 12 -9.77 -6.05 -0.19
C MET A 12 -10.31 -5.40 -1.47
N ILE A 13 -11.61 -5.55 -1.78
CA ILE A 13 -12.23 -5.01 -3.00
C ILE A 13 -12.00 -3.49 -3.20
N PRO A 14 -12.26 -2.61 -2.21
CA PRO A 14 -11.98 -1.19 -2.38
C PRO A 14 -10.49 -0.85 -2.47
N LEU A 15 -9.61 -1.63 -1.83
CA LEU A 15 -8.16 -1.45 -1.94
C LEU A 15 -7.62 -1.92 -3.30
N LEU A 16 -8.26 -2.91 -3.90
CA LEU A 16 -7.87 -3.46 -5.19
C LEU A 16 -7.95 -2.41 -6.30
N GLN A 17 -8.89 -1.46 -6.23
CA GLN A 17 -8.97 -0.36 -7.21
C GLN A 17 -7.71 0.54 -7.17
N ILE A 18 -7.25 0.89 -5.96
CA ILE A 18 -6.01 1.67 -5.78
C ILE A 18 -4.80 0.84 -6.19
N GLY A 19 -4.78 -0.45 -5.83
CA GLY A 19 -3.73 -1.39 -6.24
C GLY A 19 -3.64 -1.57 -7.76
N MET A 20 -4.78 -1.63 -8.46
CA MET A 20 -4.82 -1.68 -9.93
C MET A 20 -4.26 -0.39 -10.54
N LEU A 21 -4.64 0.77 -10.01
CA LEU A 21 -4.10 2.05 -10.47
C LEU A 21 -2.58 2.14 -10.28
N LEU A 22 -2.08 1.69 -9.13
CA LEU A 22 -0.64 1.58 -8.85
C LEU A 22 0.05 0.62 -9.83
N PHE A 23 -0.55 -0.53 -10.13
CA PHE A 23 0.00 -1.47 -11.10
C PHE A 23 0.13 -0.86 -12.50
N PHE A 24 -0.89 -0.14 -12.97
CA PHE A 24 -0.82 0.60 -14.24
C PHE A 24 0.26 1.68 -14.22
N ALA A 25 0.41 2.41 -13.12
CA ALA A 25 1.47 3.40 -12.95
C ALA A 25 2.86 2.74 -13.01
N ILE A 26 3.06 1.62 -12.31
CA ILE A 26 4.32 0.85 -12.34
C ILE A 26 4.65 0.42 -13.78
N LEU A 27 3.68 -0.14 -14.51
CA LEU A 27 3.91 -0.58 -15.89
C LEU A 27 4.29 0.59 -16.80
N MET A 28 3.60 1.73 -16.69
CA MET A 28 3.92 2.92 -17.48
C MET A 28 5.36 3.40 -17.22
N PHE A 29 5.74 3.56 -15.94
CA PHE A 29 7.10 3.97 -15.59
C PHE A 29 8.15 2.92 -15.96
N ALA A 30 7.82 1.63 -15.87
CA ALA A 30 8.72 0.55 -16.29
C ALA A 30 9.00 0.56 -17.80
N ILE A 31 7.99 0.81 -18.64
CA ILE A 31 8.18 0.93 -20.09
C ILE A 31 9.05 2.16 -20.40
N ILE A 32 8.77 3.30 -19.77
CA ILE A 32 9.57 4.51 -19.95
C ILE A 32 11.03 4.24 -19.53
N GLY A 33 11.26 3.68 -18.34
CA GLY A 33 12.60 3.36 -17.85
C GLY A 33 13.34 2.35 -18.72
N LEU A 34 12.65 1.37 -19.30
CA LEU A 34 13.23 0.40 -20.24
C LEU A 34 13.79 1.10 -21.49
N GLU A 35 13.04 2.02 -22.08
CA GLU A 35 13.49 2.77 -23.27
C GLU A 35 14.71 3.65 -22.98
N PHE A 36 14.80 4.24 -21.78
CA PHE A 36 15.92 5.11 -21.42
C PHE A 36 17.18 4.35 -20.98
N TYR A 37 17.03 3.25 -20.25
CA TYR A 37 18.14 2.61 -19.54
C TYR A 37 18.49 1.18 -20.01
N VAL A 38 18.00 0.75 -21.18
CA VAL A 38 18.36 -0.55 -21.75
C VAL A 38 19.87 -0.67 -21.95
N GLY A 39 20.46 -1.75 -21.44
CA GLY A 39 21.87 -2.10 -21.60
C GLY A 39 22.86 -1.26 -20.78
N LYS A 40 22.37 -0.28 -20.01
CA LYS A 40 23.20 0.68 -19.24
C LYS A 40 23.76 0.10 -17.94
N PHE A 41 23.18 -0.98 -17.44
CA PHE A 41 23.57 -1.57 -16.15
C PHE A 41 24.62 -2.68 -16.25
N HIS A 42 25.26 -2.87 -17.41
CA HIS A 42 26.17 -4.00 -17.67
C HIS A 42 27.65 -3.62 -17.79
N THR A 43 27.99 -2.38 -17.44
CA THR A 43 29.31 -1.77 -17.47
C THR A 43 29.81 -1.59 -16.04
N THR A 44 31.02 -2.06 -15.72
CA THR A 44 31.64 -1.82 -14.41
C THR A 44 33.16 -1.76 -14.53
N CYS A 45 33.83 -1.28 -13.48
CA CYS A 45 35.28 -1.19 -13.42
C CYS A 45 35.90 -2.57 -13.20
N MET A 46 36.66 -3.04 -14.20
CA MET A 46 37.34 -4.33 -14.18
C MET A 46 38.86 -4.16 -14.18
N LEU A 47 39.57 -5.10 -13.54
CA LEU A 47 41.03 -5.11 -13.56
C LEU A 47 41.53 -5.45 -14.96
N ASN A 48 42.47 -4.64 -15.47
CA ASN A 48 43.00 -4.77 -16.84
C ASN A 48 43.56 -6.18 -17.13
N ASN A 49 44.23 -6.79 -16.15
CA ASN A 49 44.98 -8.04 -16.33
C ASN A 49 44.16 -9.32 -16.12
N THR A 50 43.07 -9.27 -15.35
CA THR A 50 42.35 -10.48 -14.93
C THR A 50 40.90 -10.51 -15.40
N GLY A 51 40.33 -9.39 -15.85
CA GLY A 51 38.92 -9.30 -16.22
C GLY A 51 37.97 -9.56 -15.04
N LEU A 52 38.48 -9.53 -13.80
CA LEU A 52 37.69 -9.69 -12.60
C LEU A 52 37.09 -8.34 -12.21
N VAL A 53 35.81 -8.37 -11.83
CA VAL A 53 35.11 -7.23 -11.24
C VAL A 53 35.81 -6.83 -9.95
N TYR A 54 36.10 -5.54 -9.80
CA TYR A 54 36.71 -5.03 -8.57
C TYR A 54 35.67 -5.01 -7.45
N LYS A 55 35.72 -6.00 -6.54
CA LYS A 55 34.70 -6.19 -5.48
C LYS A 55 34.47 -5.00 -4.54
N TYR A 56 35.39 -4.04 -4.49
CA TYR A 56 35.27 -2.83 -3.67
C TYR A 56 34.56 -1.69 -4.42
N ASP A 57 34.31 -1.84 -5.71
CA ASP A 57 33.62 -0.87 -6.56
C ASP A 57 32.70 -1.62 -7.54
N SER A 58 31.46 -1.87 -7.10
CA SER A 58 30.46 -2.64 -7.83
C SER A 58 29.35 -1.75 -8.39
N ASP A 59 29.69 -0.52 -8.76
CA ASP A 59 28.77 0.43 -9.35
C ASP A 59 28.98 0.51 -10.88
N PRO A 60 27.99 1.00 -11.64
CA PRO A 60 28.15 1.26 -13.06
C PRO A 60 29.25 2.28 -13.34
N CYS A 61 29.89 2.16 -14.50
CA CYS A 61 30.90 3.12 -14.96
C CYS A 61 30.61 3.61 -16.37
N GLY A 62 30.97 4.86 -16.65
CA GLY A 62 30.94 5.41 -18.00
C GLY A 62 32.33 5.57 -18.61
N LEU A 63 32.35 5.80 -19.92
CA LEU A 63 33.59 5.96 -20.71
C LEU A 63 34.11 7.41 -20.72
N GLU A 64 33.24 8.40 -20.53
CA GLU A 64 33.57 9.83 -20.61
C GLU A 64 32.88 10.62 -19.48
N ALA A 65 33.52 11.69 -18.99
CA ALA A 65 32.89 12.62 -18.05
C ALA A 65 31.69 13.30 -18.72
N PRO A 66 30.55 13.52 -18.04
CA PRO A 66 30.28 13.52 -16.59
C PRO A 66 30.02 12.17 -15.90
N ALA A 67 30.04 11.05 -16.61
CA ALA A 67 29.85 9.74 -15.98
C ALA A 67 30.99 9.37 -15.03
N ARG A 68 30.75 8.40 -14.16
CA ARG A 68 31.77 7.91 -13.23
C ARG A 68 32.88 7.20 -13.99
N LEU A 69 34.09 7.75 -13.87
CA LEU A 69 35.30 7.19 -14.47
C LEU A 69 35.99 6.24 -13.50
N CYS A 70 36.48 5.12 -14.03
CA CYS A 70 37.26 4.16 -13.25
C CYS A 70 38.61 4.77 -12.79
N PRO A 71 39.09 4.43 -11.58
CA PRO A 71 40.42 4.78 -11.10
C PRO A 71 41.54 4.31 -12.04
N LYS A 72 42.72 4.95 -11.96
CA LYS A 72 43.92 4.51 -12.69
C LYS A 72 44.23 3.06 -12.32
N ASP A 73 44.43 2.21 -13.34
CA ASP A 73 44.61 0.74 -13.31
C ASP A 73 43.34 -0.12 -13.50
N LEU A 74 42.15 0.50 -13.57
CA LEU A 74 40.88 -0.16 -13.88
C LEU A 74 40.34 0.31 -15.23
N GLU A 75 39.78 -0.61 -16.01
CA GLU A 75 39.12 -0.30 -17.28
C GLU A 75 37.61 -0.52 -17.15
N CYS A 76 36.83 0.46 -17.61
CA CYS A 76 35.39 0.32 -17.71
C CYS A 76 35.07 -0.63 -18.87
N LYS A 77 34.54 -1.81 -18.55
CA LYS A 77 34.23 -2.85 -19.53
C LYS A 77 32.81 -3.36 -19.33
N GLY A 78 32.17 -3.73 -20.44
CA GLY A 78 30.91 -4.47 -20.42
C GLY A 78 31.10 -5.90 -19.88
N TYR A 79 30.02 -6.68 -19.80
CA TYR A 79 29.95 -8.05 -19.25
C TYR A 79 29.77 -8.17 -17.74
N TRP A 80 29.26 -7.13 -17.09
CA TRP A 80 28.80 -7.24 -15.72
C TRP A 80 27.33 -7.69 -15.66
N GLU A 81 27.00 -8.59 -14.73
CA GLU A 81 25.61 -9.03 -14.52
C GLU A 81 24.69 -7.88 -14.10
N GLY A 82 25.25 -6.83 -13.48
CA GLY A 82 24.53 -5.65 -13.01
C GLY A 82 24.42 -5.59 -11.49
N PRO A 83 23.92 -4.46 -10.95
CA PRO A 83 23.85 -4.27 -9.51
C PRO A 83 22.88 -5.28 -8.87
N ASN A 84 23.11 -5.60 -7.60
CA ASN A 84 22.34 -6.59 -6.86
C ASN A 84 22.21 -7.96 -7.58
N TYR A 85 23.32 -8.46 -8.14
CA TYR A 85 23.36 -9.73 -8.90
C TYR A 85 22.45 -9.73 -10.14
N GLY A 86 22.36 -8.60 -10.84
CA GLY A 86 21.52 -8.44 -12.04
C GLY A 86 20.02 -8.34 -11.78
N ILE A 87 19.59 -8.13 -10.53
CA ILE A 87 18.17 -7.93 -10.20
C ILE A 87 17.72 -6.52 -10.58
N THR A 88 18.52 -5.52 -10.24
CA THR A 88 18.23 -4.11 -10.52
C THR A 88 18.74 -3.75 -11.91
N GLN A 89 17.89 -3.91 -12.91
CA GLN A 89 18.20 -3.68 -14.33
C GLN A 89 16.95 -3.26 -15.11
N PHE A 90 17.15 -2.64 -16.27
CA PHE A 90 16.08 -2.13 -17.14
C PHE A 90 16.02 -2.84 -18.51
N ASP A 91 16.60 -4.03 -18.63
CA ASP A 91 16.65 -4.76 -19.92
C ASP A 91 15.39 -5.55 -20.25
N ASN A 92 14.60 -5.89 -19.22
CA ASN A 92 13.36 -6.63 -19.37
C ASN A 92 12.24 -5.94 -18.61
N ILE A 93 11.02 -5.98 -19.16
CA ILE A 93 9.86 -5.33 -18.53
C ILE A 93 9.59 -5.81 -17.10
N LEU A 94 9.86 -7.09 -16.81
CA LEU A 94 9.66 -7.66 -15.46
C LEU A 94 10.68 -7.12 -14.45
N PHE A 95 11.96 -7.06 -14.84
CA PHE A 95 13.04 -6.53 -13.98
C PHE A 95 12.96 -5.00 -13.86
N ALA A 96 12.61 -4.30 -14.93
CA ALA A 96 12.31 -2.87 -14.90
C ALA A 96 11.11 -2.58 -13.98
N GLY A 97 10.04 -3.38 -14.08
CA GLY A 97 8.89 -3.29 -13.19
C GLY A 97 9.22 -3.56 -11.73
N LEU A 98 10.10 -4.53 -11.45
CA LEU A 98 10.59 -4.82 -10.09
C LEU A 98 11.43 -3.66 -9.53
N THR A 99 12.32 -3.11 -10.34
CA THR A 99 13.18 -1.96 -9.97
C THR A 99 12.32 -0.72 -9.72
N VAL A 100 11.31 -0.45 -10.57
CA VAL A 100 10.34 0.64 -10.36
C VAL A 100 9.52 0.41 -9.10
N PHE A 101 9.08 -0.83 -8.85
CA PHE A 101 8.37 -1.17 -7.62
C PHE A 101 9.21 -0.89 -6.38
N GLN A 102 10.49 -1.31 -6.38
CA GLN A 102 11.45 -0.99 -5.32
C GLN A 102 11.62 0.53 -5.14
N CYS A 103 11.66 1.30 -6.24
CA CYS A 103 11.73 2.75 -6.13
C CYS A 103 10.46 3.36 -5.50
N ILE A 104 9.27 2.85 -5.83
CA ILE A 104 7.98 3.32 -5.29
C ILE A 104 7.81 2.97 -3.79
N THR A 105 8.41 1.88 -3.32
CA THR A 105 8.43 1.55 -1.88
C THR A 105 9.37 2.44 -1.07
N MET A 106 10.05 3.40 -1.72
CA MET A 106 11.05 4.30 -1.12
C MET A 106 12.24 3.56 -0.50
N GLU A 107 12.55 2.34 -0.94
CA GLU A 107 13.66 1.56 -0.43
C GLU A 107 14.72 1.39 -1.53
N GLY A 108 15.97 1.79 -1.28
CA GLY A 108 17.07 1.61 -2.24
C GLY A 108 16.90 2.39 -3.56
N TRP A 109 15.94 3.31 -3.66
CA TRP A 109 15.71 4.13 -4.84
C TRP A 109 16.87 5.10 -5.13
N VAL A 110 17.56 5.53 -4.07
CA VAL A 110 18.74 6.39 -4.15
C VAL A 110 19.90 5.66 -4.81
N ASP A 111 20.08 4.37 -4.51
CA ASP A 111 21.12 3.55 -5.12
C ASP A 111 20.84 3.36 -6.62
N VAL A 112 19.59 3.11 -7.00
CA VAL A 112 19.18 3.03 -8.42
C VAL A 112 19.42 4.36 -9.13
N LEU A 113 19.09 5.49 -8.50
CA LEU A 113 19.36 6.82 -9.04
C LEU A 113 20.87 7.05 -9.26
N TYR A 114 21.71 6.72 -8.28
CA TYR A 114 23.16 6.86 -8.43
C TYR A 114 23.71 5.96 -9.52
N ASN A 115 23.27 4.71 -9.59
CA ASN A 115 23.66 3.79 -10.65
C ASN A 115 23.31 4.33 -12.05
N THR A 116 22.14 4.95 -12.22
CA THR A 116 21.78 5.60 -13.50
C THR A 116 22.57 6.88 -13.78
N ASN A 117 23.01 7.60 -12.75
CA ASN A 117 23.80 8.83 -12.92
C ASN A 117 25.27 8.52 -13.24
N ASP A 118 25.79 7.41 -12.74
CA ASP A 118 27.19 7.01 -12.87
C ASP A 118 27.50 6.39 -14.24
N ASP A 119 26.54 5.74 -14.91
CA ASP A 119 26.74 5.16 -16.24
C ASP A 119 26.55 6.17 -17.40
N ASP A 120 25.70 7.18 -17.22
CA ASP A 120 25.26 7.99 -18.34
C ASP A 120 26.23 9.15 -18.63
N ALA A 121 27.02 9.00 -19.72
CA ALA A 121 27.95 10.02 -20.23
C ALA A 121 27.24 11.32 -20.67
N LEU A 122 25.90 11.36 -20.73
CA LEU A 122 25.11 12.57 -20.98
C LEU A 122 24.74 13.33 -19.70
N GLY A 123 25.09 12.79 -18.53
CA GLY A 123 25.03 13.46 -17.25
C GLY A 123 23.65 13.53 -16.63
N ASN A 124 23.69 13.76 -15.32
CA ASN A 124 22.67 14.16 -14.34
C ASN A 124 21.54 15.12 -14.82
N THR A 125 21.53 15.57 -16.07
CA THR A 125 20.62 16.62 -16.57
C THR A 125 19.21 16.12 -16.87
N TRP A 126 18.97 14.82 -17.11
CA TRP A 126 17.64 14.32 -17.48
C TRP A 126 17.08 13.22 -16.57
N ASN A 127 17.92 12.50 -15.81
CA ASN A 127 17.48 11.44 -14.90
C ASN A 127 16.50 11.96 -13.82
N TRP A 128 16.70 13.19 -13.33
CA TRP A 128 15.80 13.80 -12.35
C TRP A 128 14.36 13.95 -12.89
N LEU A 129 14.16 14.16 -14.20
CA LEU A 129 12.82 14.23 -14.80
C LEU A 129 12.09 12.88 -14.76
N TYR A 130 12.81 11.76 -14.67
CA TYR A 130 12.23 10.45 -14.50
C TYR A 130 12.01 10.13 -13.00
N PHE A 131 13.05 10.25 -12.19
CA PHE A 131 13.01 9.81 -10.79
C PHE A 131 12.17 10.72 -9.89
N ILE A 132 12.20 12.04 -10.05
CA ILE A 132 11.41 12.96 -9.20
C ILE A 132 9.90 12.70 -9.30
N PRO A 133 9.27 12.68 -10.49
CA PRO A 133 7.85 12.37 -10.59
C PRO A 133 7.54 10.92 -10.19
N LEU A 134 8.43 9.95 -10.48
CA LEU A 134 8.27 8.57 -10.03
C LEU A 134 8.18 8.47 -8.51
N ILE A 135 9.07 9.16 -7.78
CA ILE A 135 9.07 9.16 -6.32
C ILE A 135 7.85 9.91 -5.78
N ILE A 136 7.52 11.10 -6.29
CA ILE A 136 6.35 11.86 -5.80
C ILE A 136 5.06 11.07 -5.98
N ILE A 137 4.83 10.54 -7.18
CA ILE A 137 3.62 9.78 -7.52
C ILE A 137 3.59 8.44 -6.76
N GLY A 138 4.71 7.72 -6.74
CA GLY A 138 4.84 6.45 -6.02
C GLY A 138 4.60 6.60 -4.52
N SER A 139 5.22 7.61 -3.91
CA SER A 139 5.07 7.95 -2.49
C SER A 139 3.63 8.26 -2.13
N PHE A 140 2.94 9.05 -2.97
CA PHE A 140 1.54 9.37 -2.78
C PHE A 140 0.68 8.10 -2.75
N PHE A 141 0.89 7.17 -3.68
CA PHE A 141 0.14 5.91 -3.70
C PHE A 141 0.46 5.00 -2.51
N THR A 142 1.73 4.82 -2.16
CA THR A 142 2.13 3.99 -1.00
C THR A 142 1.53 4.53 0.30
N LEU A 143 1.60 5.84 0.52
CA LEU A 143 0.98 6.49 1.68
C LEU A 143 -0.54 6.34 1.67
N ASN A 144 -1.20 6.52 0.51
CA ASN A 144 -2.64 6.35 0.39
C ASN A 144 -3.10 4.91 0.64
N ILE A 145 -2.31 3.90 0.24
CA ILE A 145 -2.61 2.50 0.55
C ILE A 145 -2.54 2.28 2.07
N CYS A 146 -1.49 2.77 2.74
CA CYS A 146 -1.34 2.65 4.19
C CYS A 146 -2.44 3.40 4.95
N HIS A 147 -2.76 4.62 4.53
CA HIS A 147 -3.86 5.41 5.10
C HIS A 147 -5.23 4.75 4.85
N GLY A 148 -5.45 4.21 3.65
CA GLY A 148 -6.65 3.44 3.32
C GLY A 148 -6.78 2.20 4.20
N LEU A 149 -5.66 1.51 4.47
CA LEU A 149 -5.60 0.37 5.38
C LEU A 149 -6.00 0.73 6.82
N LYS A 150 -5.50 1.84 7.36
CA LYS A 150 -5.91 2.26 8.71
C LYS A 150 -7.36 2.75 8.74
N THR A 151 -7.75 3.53 7.73
CA THR A 151 -9.10 4.11 7.67
C THR A 151 -10.18 3.05 7.54
N TRP A 152 -9.97 2.01 6.74
CA TRP A 152 -10.95 0.91 6.65
C TRP A 152 -11.05 0.17 7.99
N GLU A 153 -9.94 -0.05 8.68
CA GLU A 153 -9.94 -0.74 9.98
C GLU A 153 -10.70 0.07 11.02
N PHE A 154 -10.44 1.38 11.08
CA PHE A 154 -11.21 2.31 11.90
C PHE A 154 -12.70 2.34 11.53
N ALA A 155 -13.03 2.36 10.24
CA ALA A 155 -14.43 2.35 9.78
C ALA A 155 -15.14 1.06 10.17
N LYS A 156 -14.49 -0.10 10.02
CA LYS A 156 -15.03 -1.40 10.42
C LYS A 156 -15.23 -1.49 11.93
N GLU A 157 -14.25 -1.05 12.72
CA GLU A 157 -14.39 -1.11 14.18
C GLU A 157 -15.46 -0.13 14.66
N ARG A 158 -15.57 1.05 14.03
CA ARG A 158 -16.66 1.99 14.27
C ARG A 158 -18.03 1.37 13.98
N GLU A 159 -18.21 0.73 12.82
CA GLU A 159 -19.45 0.05 12.45
C GLU A 159 -19.82 -1.04 13.47
N ARG A 160 -18.81 -1.79 13.97
CA ARG A 160 -19.01 -2.81 15.00
C ARG A 160 -19.51 -2.20 16.32
N VAL A 161 -18.93 -1.08 16.74
CA VAL A 161 -19.33 -0.38 17.97
C VAL A 161 -20.73 0.21 17.82
N GLU A 162 -21.06 0.81 16.68
CA GLU A 162 -22.40 1.35 16.41
C GLU A 162 -23.47 0.26 16.40
N ASN A 163 -23.22 -0.89 15.76
CA ASN A 163 -24.14 -2.04 15.79
C ASN A 163 -24.37 -2.60 17.20
N ARG A 164 -23.32 -2.71 18.03
CA ARG A 164 -23.48 -3.11 19.44
C ARG A 164 -24.32 -2.11 20.22
N ARG A 165 -24.08 -0.81 20.04
CA ARG A 165 -24.85 0.26 20.70
C ARG A 165 -26.31 0.22 20.26
N ALA A 166 -26.58 0.02 18.97
CA ALA A 166 -27.94 -0.11 18.45
C ALA A 166 -28.67 -1.33 19.04
N PHE A 167 -28.00 -2.48 19.10
CA PHE A 167 -28.56 -3.69 19.72
C PHE A 167 -28.87 -3.50 21.22
N LEU A 168 -27.95 -2.89 21.98
CA LEU A 168 -28.17 -2.61 23.40
C LEU A 168 -29.33 -1.63 23.64
N LYS A 169 -29.44 -0.59 22.80
CA LYS A 169 -30.57 0.34 22.84
C LYS A 169 -31.89 -0.35 22.56
N LEU A 170 -31.95 -1.18 21.50
CA LEU A 170 -33.15 -1.94 21.14
C LEU A 170 -33.59 -2.86 22.27
N ARG A 171 -32.65 -3.57 22.91
CA ARG A 171 -32.95 -4.46 24.05
C ARG A 171 -33.48 -3.69 25.25
N ARG A 172 -32.92 -2.52 25.55
CA ARG A 172 -33.41 -1.65 26.63
C ARG A 172 -34.83 -1.16 26.37
N GLN A 173 -35.14 -0.82 25.12
CA GLN A 173 -36.48 -0.36 24.73
C GLN A 173 -37.51 -1.48 24.82
N GLN A 174 -37.19 -2.69 24.33
CA GLN A 174 -38.07 -3.86 24.48
C GLN A 174 -38.34 -4.22 25.94
N GLN A 175 -37.37 -4.00 26.83
CA GLN A 175 -37.55 -4.27 28.25
C GLN A 175 -38.45 -3.22 28.92
N LEU A 176 -38.26 -1.94 28.59
CA LEU A 176 -39.15 -0.86 29.03
C LEU A 176 -40.59 -1.07 28.54
N ASP A 177 -40.78 -1.47 27.28
CA ASP A 177 -42.12 -1.72 26.72
C ASP A 177 -42.81 -2.89 27.44
N ARG A 178 -42.07 -3.95 27.80
CA ARG A 178 -42.62 -5.07 28.60
C ARG A 178 -42.98 -4.66 30.02
N GLU A 179 -42.12 -3.90 30.68
CA GLU A 179 -42.38 -3.38 32.03
C GLU A 179 -43.61 -2.46 32.03
N LEU A 180 -43.72 -1.56 31.05
CA LEU A 180 -44.86 -0.65 30.89
C LEU A 180 -46.17 -1.41 30.64
N ASN A 181 -46.17 -2.38 29.72
CA ASN A 181 -47.35 -3.20 29.46
C ASN A 181 -47.78 -3.99 30.70
N GLY A 182 -46.82 -4.51 31.47
CA GLY A 182 -47.10 -5.15 32.76
C GLY A 182 -47.79 -4.18 33.72
N TYR A 183 -47.24 -2.97 33.92
CA TYR A 183 -47.88 -1.98 34.80
C TYR A 183 -49.30 -1.59 34.35
N LEU A 184 -49.54 -1.45 33.05
CA LEU A 184 -50.87 -1.17 32.50
C LEU A 184 -51.86 -2.29 32.82
N GLU A 185 -51.48 -3.56 32.65
CA GLU A 185 -52.33 -4.70 33.01
C GLU A 185 -52.70 -4.68 34.49
N TRP A 186 -51.74 -4.39 35.39
CA TRP A 186 -52.01 -4.27 36.83
C TRP A 186 -52.97 -3.12 37.16
N ILE A 187 -52.85 -1.97 36.49
CA ILE A 187 -53.74 -0.82 36.69
C ILE A 187 -55.15 -1.13 36.21
N CYS A 188 -55.32 -1.67 34.99
CA CYS A 188 -56.63 -2.04 34.46
C CYS A 188 -57.31 -3.09 35.35
N LYS A 189 -56.55 -4.06 35.86
CA LYS A 189 -57.10 -5.07 36.78
C LYS A 189 -57.57 -4.47 38.10
N ALA A 190 -56.84 -3.50 38.65
CA ALA A 190 -57.24 -2.81 39.86
C ALA A 190 -58.50 -1.96 39.64
N GLU A 191 -58.61 -1.28 38.50
CA GLU A 191 -59.80 -0.49 38.12
C GLU A 191 -61.05 -1.36 37.98
N GLU A 192 -60.96 -2.52 37.32
CA GLU A 192 -62.06 -3.49 37.24
C GLU A 192 -62.56 -3.93 38.63
N VAL A 193 -61.64 -4.26 39.54
CA VAL A 193 -62.00 -4.71 40.89
C VAL A 193 -62.67 -3.60 41.70
N MET A 194 -62.19 -2.36 41.59
CA MET A 194 -62.80 -1.20 42.25
C MET A 194 -64.23 -0.95 41.75
N LEU A 195 -64.46 -1.04 40.44
CA LEU A 195 -65.79 -0.89 39.84
C LEU A 195 -66.74 -2.01 40.31
N GLU A 196 -66.27 -3.26 40.38
CA GLU A 196 -67.06 -4.37 40.93
C GLU A 196 -67.41 -4.18 42.42
N GLU A 197 -66.54 -3.54 43.21
CA GLU A 197 -66.83 -3.19 44.61
C GLU A 197 -67.86 -2.05 44.71
N GLU A 198 -67.77 -1.03 43.86
CA GLU A 198 -68.75 0.07 43.79
C GLU A 198 -70.14 -0.43 43.37
N ASP A 199 -70.24 -1.30 42.36
CA ASP A 199 -71.51 -1.88 41.91
C ASP A 199 -72.17 -2.72 43.03
N LYS A 200 -71.39 -3.53 43.75
CA LYS A 200 -71.89 -4.29 44.91
C LYS A 200 -72.39 -3.36 46.02
N HIS A 201 -71.69 -2.26 46.27
CA HIS A 201 -72.10 -1.28 47.26
C HIS A 201 -73.34 -0.48 46.88
N ALA A 202 -73.66 -0.37 45.58
CA ALA A 202 -74.86 0.30 45.10
C ALA A 202 -76.12 -0.61 45.14
N GLU A 203 -75.94 -1.93 45.22
CA GLU A 203 -77.04 -2.91 45.33
C GLU A 203 -77.48 -3.19 46.79
N ASP A 204 -76.68 -2.81 47.79
CA ASP A 204 -76.98 -2.88 49.24
C ASP A 204 -77.66 -1.59 49.79
#